data_AF-A0A6B2JIP8-F1
#
_entry.id   AF-A0A6B2JIP8-F1
#
_cell.length_a   1.000
_cell.length_b   1.000
_cell.length_c   1.000
_cell.angle_alpha   90.00
_cell.angle_beta   90.00
_cell.angle_gamma   90.00
#
_symmetry.space_group_name_H-M   'P 1'
#
loop_
_entity.id
_entity.type
_entity.pdbx_description
1 polymer ?
#
loop_
_entity_poly.entity_id
_entity_poly.type
_entity_poly.pdbx_seq_one_letter_code
_entity_poly.pdbx_strand_id
1 'polypeptide(L)'
;MLLRSLFSAVLLLLPITAQAATFERCGKTEIAVASAALRGAGDIVLSAAATVSDSDAYRRWFGRYDSLRAETVRRNLKAINRALISDEMAVVCPAFGEDGCLRDTYANVYPDEPYIINLCPAFFRQPNMHAHPPGAPELEFGTREGTIIHEMSHFRVVADTEDLCYSRSDCSAMAERDPAGAIRNADSYQYFAEDVTFYPLPAEDMEALEDTALEDPATPLDRTLPPRSFSTGPGEACLTCRLSPAIDE
;
A
#
# COMPACT_ATOMS: atom_id res chain seq x y z
N MET A 1 51.21 42.02 -12.64
CA MET A 1 49.87 41.89 -12.04
C MET A 1 49.11 40.76 -12.74
N LEU A 2 48.75 39.72 -11.97
CA LEU A 2 47.58 38.84 -12.11
C LEU A 2 47.27 38.19 -13.47
N LEU A 3 47.71 36.94 -13.63
CA LEU A 3 47.07 35.97 -14.54
C LEU A 3 46.00 35.21 -13.73
N ARG A 4 44.71 35.54 -13.93
CA ARG A 4 43.60 34.86 -13.26
C ARG A 4 43.22 33.61 -14.06
N SER A 5 43.55 32.44 -13.50
CA SER A 5 43.15 31.15 -14.05
C SER A 5 41.67 30.90 -13.74
N LEU A 6 40.84 30.84 -14.78
CA LEU A 6 39.44 30.42 -14.70
C LEU A 6 39.39 28.88 -14.68
N PHE A 7 39.14 28.29 -13.51
CA PHE A 7 38.79 26.87 -13.40
C PHE A 7 37.33 26.71 -13.81
N SER A 8 37.10 26.17 -15.01
CA SER A 8 35.77 25.77 -15.46
C SER A 8 35.42 24.44 -14.77
N ALA A 9 34.54 24.47 -13.78
CA ALA A 9 34.01 23.27 -13.16
C ALA A 9 33.07 22.57 -14.14
N VAL A 10 33.54 21.47 -14.75
CA VAL A 10 32.69 20.57 -15.55
C VAL A 10 31.90 19.71 -14.57
N LEU A 11 30.63 20.04 -14.38
CA LEU A 11 29.68 19.24 -13.60
C LEU A 11 29.33 17.99 -14.42
N LEU A 12 29.98 16.86 -14.13
CA LEU A 12 29.64 15.55 -14.67
C LEU A 12 28.29 15.10 -14.09
N LEU A 13 27.21 15.30 -14.86
CA LEU A 13 25.92 14.67 -14.60
C LEU A 13 26.06 13.17 -14.89
N LEU A 14 26.36 12.38 -13.86
CA LEU A 14 26.25 10.92 -13.94
C LEU A 14 24.77 10.58 -14.15
N PRO A 15 24.42 9.73 -15.13
CA PRO A 15 23.05 9.27 -15.28
C PRO A 15 22.67 8.48 -14.03
N ILE A 16 21.71 9.01 -13.26
CA ILE A 16 21.04 8.23 -12.23
C ILE A 16 20.12 7.27 -12.99
N THR A 17 20.60 6.05 -13.23
CA THR A 17 19.73 4.99 -13.74
C THR A 17 18.79 4.61 -12.60
N ALA A 18 17.52 4.98 -12.71
CA ALA A 18 16.48 4.35 -11.92
C ALA A 18 16.50 2.85 -12.26
N GLN A 19 17.04 2.04 -11.34
CA GLN A 19 17.12 0.59 -11.52
C GLN A 19 15.70 0.03 -11.40
N ALA A 20 15.22 -0.67 -12.42
CA ALA A 20 13.91 -1.29 -12.41
C ALA A 20 13.98 -2.68 -11.76
N ALA A 21 12.84 -3.17 -11.24
CA ALA A 21 12.71 -4.53 -10.73
C ALA A 21 13.23 -5.57 -11.73
N THR A 22 13.79 -6.66 -11.21
CA THR A 22 14.15 -7.83 -12.03
C THR A 22 12.91 -8.69 -12.29
N PHE A 23 12.92 -9.42 -13.40
CA PHE A 23 11.81 -10.27 -13.81
C PHE A 23 12.30 -11.67 -14.15
N GLU A 24 11.69 -12.68 -13.53
CA GLU A 24 12.01 -14.09 -13.75
C GLU A 24 10.77 -14.87 -14.17
N ARG A 25 10.93 -15.78 -15.13
CA ARG A 25 9.84 -16.59 -15.71
C ARG A 25 8.66 -15.79 -16.32
N CYS A 26 8.75 -14.47 -16.39
CA CYS A 26 7.76 -13.61 -17.01
C CYS A 26 7.95 -13.49 -18.53
N GLY A 27 6.86 -13.63 -19.29
CA GLY A 27 6.78 -13.26 -20.70
C GLY A 27 6.77 -11.75 -20.91
N LYS A 28 7.04 -11.31 -22.15
CA LYS A 28 7.13 -9.87 -22.48
C LYS A 28 5.89 -9.06 -22.07
N THR A 29 4.70 -9.62 -22.26
CA THR A 29 3.43 -8.97 -21.89
C THR A 29 3.26 -8.89 -20.38
N GLU A 30 3.63 -9.96 -19.66
CA GLU A 30 3.58 -10.01 -18.19
C GLU A 30 4.54 -8.98 -17.59
N ILE A 31 5.76 -8.86 -18.12
CA ILE A 31 6.73 -7.83 -17.72
C ILE A 31 6.13 -6.43 -17.90
N ALA A 32 5.50 -6.15 -19.04
CA ALA A 32 4.90 -4.84 -19.29
C ALA A 32 3.77 -4.53 -18.30
N VAL A 33 2.90 -5.51 -18.02
CA VAL A 33 1.80 -5.39 -17.06
C VAL A 33 2.33 -5.21 -15.63
N ALA A 34 3.24 -6.06 -15.18
CA ALA A 34 3.82 -6.00 -13.85
C ALA A 34 4.62 -4.71 -13.64
N SER A 35 5.38 -4.27 -14.64
CA SER A 35 6.10 -2.99 -14.59
C SER A 35 5.16 -1.79 -14.46
N ALA A 36 4.00 -1.82 -15.13
CA ALA A 36 2.99 -0.77 -14.99
C ALA A 36 2.37 -0.79 -13.59
N ALA A 37 2.01 -1.97 -13.08
CA ALA A 37 1.45 -2.15 -11.75
C ALA A 37 2.41 -1.72 -10.64
N LEU A 38 3.70 -2.05 -10.74
CA LEU A 38 4.74 -1.63 -9.78
C LEU A 38 4.85 -0.10 -9.70
N ARG A 39 4.88 0.58 -10.85
CA ARG A 39 4.92 2.06 -10.89
C ARG A 39 3.66 2.66 -10.28
N GLY A 40 2.49 2.18 -10.71
CA GLY A 40 1.21 2.64 -10.17
C GLY A 40 1.08 2.40 -8.67
N ALA A 41 1.50 1.24 -8.17
CA ALA A 41 1.56 0.92 -6.75
C ALA A 41 2.45 1.91 -5.98
N GLY A 42 3.63 2.20 -6.51
CA GLY A 42 4.56 3.20 -5.96
C GLY A 42 3.94 4.59 -5.83
N ASP A 43 3.23 5.03 -6.86
CA ASP A 43 2.55 6.34 -6.90
C ASP A 43 1.41 6.40 -5.87
N ILE A 44 0.51 5.42 -5.86
CA ILE A 44 -0.68 5.45 -5.00
C ILE A 44 -0.33 5.23 -3.53
N VAL A 45 0.67 4.39 -3.20
CA VAL A 45 1.08 4.18 -1.80
C VAL A 45 1.77 5.42 -1.22
N LEU A 46 2.51 6.17 -2.05
CA LEU A 46 3.12 7.43 -1.63
C LEU A 46 2.04 8.46 -1.32
N SER A 47 1.04 8.60 -2.20
CA SER A 47 -0.14 9.44 -1.96
C SER A 47 -0.88 9.03 -0.69
N ALA A 48 -1.13 7.73 -0.50
CA ALA A 48 -1.78 7.21 0.68
C ALA A 48 -1.02 7.54 1.97
N ALA A 49 0.31 7.41 1.96
CA ALA A 49 1.16 7.77 3.08
C ALA A 49 1.09 9.26 3.45
N ALA A 50 0.82 10.15 2.50
CA ALA A 50 0.63 11.57 2.77
C ALA A 50 -0.77 11.85 3.37
N THR A 51 -1.79 11.15 2.88
CA THR A 51 -3.22 11.44 3.16
C THR A 51 -3.75 10.84 4.47
N VAL A 52 -3.00 9.97 5.17
CA VAL A 52 -3.43 9.41 6.47
C VAL A 52 -3.86 10.54 7.43
N SER A 53 -5.12 10.53 7.86
CA SER A 53 -5.77 11.59 8.65
C SER A 53 -7.03 11.04 9.33
N ASP A 54 -7.70 11.83 10.18
CA ASP A 54 -9.04 11.47 10.69
C ASP A 54 -10.08 11.70 9.59
N SER A 55 -10.20 10.72 8.70
CA SER A 55 -11.06 10.77 7.52
C SER A 55 -11.98 9.56 7.44
N ASP A 56 -13.00 9.65 6.59
CA ASP A 56 -13.89 8.53 6.32
C ASP A 56 -13.15 7.35 5.66
N ALA A 57 -12.16 7.63 4.81
CA ALA A 57 -11.30 6.60 4.22
C ALA A 57 -10.47 5.87 5.30
N TYR A 58 -9.87 6.62 6.24
CA TYR A 58 -9.17 5.98 7.37
C TYR A 58 -10.13 5.12 8.19
N ARG A 59 -11.31 5.68 8.52
CA ARG A 59 -12.31 4.96 9.31
C ARG A 59 -12.79 3.69 8.64
N ARG A 60 -12.97 3.73 7.32
CA ARG A 60 -13.41 2.60 6.49
C ARG A 60 -12.43 1.44 6.51
N TRP A 61 -11.12 1.70 6.50
CA TRP A 61 -10.11 0.65 6.31
C TRP A 61 -9.33 0.28 7.56
N PHE A 62 -9.29 1.16 8.56
CA PHE A 62 -8.55 0.98 9.82
C PHE A 62 -9.39 1.23 11.07
N GLY A 63 -10.68 1.54 10.93
CA GLY A 63 -11.61 1.75 12.03
C GLY A 63 -11.46 3.11 12.70
N ARG A 64 -12.05 3.28 13.90
CA ARG A 64 -12.03 4.56 14.63
C ARG A 64 -10.63 5.16 14.68
N TYR A 65 -10.51 6.43 14.31
CA TYR A 65 -9.24 7.17 14.33
C TYR A 65 -8.60 7.18 15.71
N ASP A 66 -7.30 6.98 15.71
CA ASP A 66 -6.41 7.07 16.84
C ASP A 66 -5.02 7.42 16.31
N SER A 67 -4.38 8.43 16.91
CA SER A 67 -3.17 9.02 16.34
C SER A 67 -1.98 8.05 16.32
N LEU A 68 -1.84 7.17 17.31
CA LEU A 68 -0.75 6.19 17.37
C LEU A 68 -0.91 5.11 16.30
N ARG A 69 -2.15 4.64 16.11
CA ARG A 69 -2.50 3.71 15.04
C ARG A 69 -2.36 4.33 13.65
N ALA A 70 -2.78 5.58 13.49
CA ALA A 70 -2.62 6.32 12.24
C ALA A 70 -1.14 6.52 11.88
N GLU A 71 -0.28 6.84 12.85
CA GLU A 71 1.16 6.95 12.61
C GLU A 71 1.79 5.59 12.28
N THR A 72 1.25 4.49 12.81
CA THR A 72 1.67 3.14 12.41
C THR A 72 1.30 2.85 10.96
N VAL A 73 0.06 3.13 10.55
CA VAL A 73 -0.37 3.00 9.15
C VAL A 73 0.52 3.84 8.22
N ARG A 74 0.80 5.09 8.60
CA ARG A 74 1.67 6.00 7.82
C ARG A 74 3.08 5.43 7.67
N ARG A 75 3.69 4.94 8.76
CA ARG A 75 5.02 4.32 8.71
C ARG A 75 5.05 3.09 7.81
N ASN A 76 4.01 2.25 7.88
CA ASN A 76 3.89 1.04 7.07
C ASN A 76 3.75 1.39 5.58
N LEU A 77 2.89 2.34 5.21
CA LEU A 77 2.76 2.81 3.82
C LEU A 77 4.10 3.39 3.29
N LYS A 78 4.83 4.16 4.12
CA LYS A 78 6.17 4.64 3.77
C LYS A 78 7.21 3.52 3.64
N ALA A 79 7.08 2.43 4.41
CA ALA A 79 7.96 1.26 4.30
C ALA A 79 7.67 0.49 3.00
N ILE A 80 6.39 0.29 2.67
CA ILE A 80 5.95 -0.31 1.41
C ILE A 80 6.50 0.49 0.22
N ASN A 81 6.34 1.82 0.23
CA ASN A 81 6.87 2.68 -0.83
C ASN A 81 8.39 2.52 -1.01
N ARG A 82 9.15 2.51 0.10
CA ARG A 82 10.60 2.33 0.08
C ARG A 82 11.02 0.97 -0.49
N ALA A 83 10.28 -0.08 -0.15
CA ALA A 83 10.54 -1.42 -0.67
C ALA A 83 10.24 -1.52 -2.18
N LEU A 84 9.18 -0.87 -2.68
CA LEU A 84 8.85 -0.85 -4.11
C LEU A 84 9.91 -0.16 -4.99
N ILE A 85 10.68 0.77 -4.42
CA ILE A 85 11.77 1.47 -5.11
C ILE A 85 13.15 0.89 -4.79
N SER A 86 13.22 -0.23 -4.08
CA SER A 86 14.45 -0.94 -3.77
C SER A 86 15.10 -1.51 -5.05
N ASP A 87 16.43 -1.51 -5.09
CA ASP A 87 17.22 -2.18 -6.14
C ASP A 87 17.21 -3.71 -6.01
N GLU A 88 16.74 -4.24 -4.88
CA GLU A 88 16.57 -5.67 -4.61
C GLU A 88 15.18 -6.21 -5.05
N MET A 89 14.33 -5.36 -5.64
CA MET A 89 12.97 -5.75 -6.04
C MET A 89 12.98 -6.78 -7.17
N ALA A 90 12.32 -7.91 -6.96
CA ALA A 90 12.20 -8.99 -7.95
C ALA A 90 10.74 -9.43 -8.13
N VAL A 91 10.37 -9.70 -9.38
CA VAL A 91 9.08 -10.27 -9.75
C VAL A 91 9.29 -11.61 -10.44
N VAL A 92 8.57 -12.60 -9.96
CA VAL A 92 8.54 -13.94 -10.56
C VAL A 92 7.14 -14.17 -11.11
N CYS A 93 7.02 -14.79 -12.29
CA CYS A 93 5.74 -15.20 -12.86
C CYS A 93 5.64 -16.74 -12.92
N PRO A 94 5.24 -17.41 -11.82
CA PRO A 94 5.09 -18.86 -11.81
C PRO A 94 3.92 -19.33 -12.68
N ALA A 95 4.02 -20.56 -13.18
CA ALA A 95 2.89 -21.20 -13.84
C ALA A 95 1.82 -21.62 -12.80
N PHE A 96 0.61 -21.92 -13.29
CA PHE A 96 -0.43 -22.50 -12.44
C PHE A 96 0.06 -23.80 -11.78
N GLY A 97 -0.08 -23.89 -10.46
CA GLY A 97 0.36 -25.03 -9.65
C GLY A 97 1.81 -24.93 -9.13
N GLU A 98 2.56 -23.87 -9.50
CA GLU A 98 3.90 -23.60 -8.99
C GLU A 98 3.86 -22.50 -7.91
N ASP A 99 4.78 -22.55 -6.94
CA ASP A 99 5.04 -21.46 -5.98
C ASP A 99 3.77 -20.85 -5.34
N GLY A 100 2.82 -21.71 -4.95
CA GLY A 100 1.56 -21.28 -4.32
C GLY A 100 0.50 -20.70 -5.27
N CYS A 101 0.76 -20.63 -6.58
CA CYS A 101 -0.19 -20.11 -7.57
C CYS A 101 -1.30 -21.11 -7.90
N LEU A 102 -2.37 -21.07 -7.09
CA LEU A 102 -3.61 -21.79 -7.34
C LEU A 102 -4.56 -20.96 -8.23
N ARG A 103 -5.78 -21.46 -8.46
CA ARG A 103 -6.70 -20.94 -9.50
C ARG A 103 -7.02 -19.46 -9.35
N ASP A 104 -7.27 -19.06 -8.10
CA ASP A 104 -7.78 -17.74 -7.75
C ASP A 104 -6.77 -16.92 -6.94
N THR A 105 -5.55 -17.45 -6.74
CA THR A 105 -4.45 -16.73 -6.11
C THR A 105 -3.97 -15.64 -7.07
N TYR A 106 -4.01 -14.38 -6.65
CA TYR A 106 -3.47 -13.27 -7.44
C TYR A 106 -1.96 -13.22 -7.36
N ALA A 107 -1.42 -13.21 -6.15
CA ALA A 107 0.01 -13.23 -5.91
C ALA A 107 0.30 -13.91 -4.56
N ASN A 108 1.58 -14.06 -4.26
CA ASN A 108 2.05 -14.40 -2.92
C ASN A 108 3.50 -13.95 -2.73
N VAL A 109 3.91 -13.90 -1.47
CA VAL A 109 5.31 -13.73 -1.04
C VAL A 109 5.67 -14.72 0.05
N TYR A 110 6.97 -14.93 0.25
CA TYR A 110 7.50 -15.53 1.46
C TYR A 110 7.99 -14.39 2.38
N PRO A 111 7.39 -14.16 3.57
CA PRO A 111 7.69 -12.97 4.39
C PRO A 111 9.17 -12.81 4.83
N ASP A 112 9.95 -13.89 4.84
CA ASP A 112 11.39 -13.91 5.16
C ASP A 112 12.31 -13.77 3.93
N GLU A 113 11.75 -13.67 2.72
CA GLU A 113 12.50 -13.56 1.46
C GLU A 113 12.22 -12.22 0.74
N PRO A 114 12.47 -11.07 1.39
CA PRO A 114 12.27 -9.77 0.75
C PRO A 114 13.26 -9.57 -0.42
N TYR A 115 12.90 -8.92 -1.53
CA TYR A 115 11.60 -8.37 -1.93
C TYR A 115 11.07 -9.09 -3.19
N ILE A 116 10.82 -10.40 -3.06
CA ILE A 116 10.41 -11.26 -4.19
C ILE A 116 8.88 -11.45 -4.19
N ILE A 117 8.20 -10.96 -5.23
CA ILE A 117 6.75 -11.18 -5.42
C ILE A 117 6.50 -12.23 -6.52
N ASN A 118 5.70 -13.25 -6.20
CA ASN A 118 5.19 -14.22 -7.15
C ASN A 118 3.85 -13.72 -7.72
N LEU A 119 3.82 -13.30 -8.98
CA LEU A 119 2.59 -12.90 -9.66
C LEU A 119 1.96 -14.09 -10.37
N CYS A 120 0.83 -14.56 -9.86
CA CYS A 120 0.13 -15.73 -10.38
C CYS A 120 -0.73 -15.38 -11.61
N PRO A 121 -1.18 -16.38 -12.39
CA PRO A 121 -1.98 -16.13 -13.59
C PRO A 121 -3.25 -15.30 -13.36
N ALA A 122 -3.85 -15.33 -12.16
CA ALA A 122 -5.05 -14.54 -11.86
C ALA A 122 -4.76 -13.03 -11.75
N PHE A 123 -3.58 -12.61 -11.29
CA PHE A 123 -3.19 -11.21 -11.21
C PHE A 123 -3.31 -10.50 -12.56
N PHE A 124 -2.89 -11.16 -13.64
CA PHE A 124 -2.93 -10.58 -14.98
C PHE A 124 -4.35 -10.38 -15.53
N ARG A 125 -5.37 -10.92 -14.86
CA ARG A 125 -6.79 -10.70 -15.17
C ARG A 125 -7.46 -9.67 -14.25
N GLN A 126 -6.79 -9.21 -13.19
CA GLN A 126 -7.32 -8.17 -12.32
C GLN A 126 -7.38 -6.81 -13.05
N PRO A 127 -8.39 -5.98 -12.73
CA PRO A 127 -8.43 -4.61 -13.23
C PRO A 127 -7.21 -3.82 -12.74
N ASN A 128 -6.80 -2.81 -13.50
CA ASN A 128 -5.94 -1.76 -12.95
C ASN A 128 -6.81 -0.65 -12.34
N MET A 129 -6.18 0.27 -11.61
CA MET A 129 -6.83 1.44 -11.00
C MET A 129 -7.74 2.26 -11.94
N HIS A 130 -7.54 2.25 -13.25
CA HIS A 130 -8.32 3.06 -14.20
C HIS A 130 -9.29 2.26 -15.06
N ALA A 131 -9.41 0.95 -14.83
CA ALA A 131 -10.23 0.07 -15.65
C ALA A 131 -11.73 0.23 -15.38
N HIS A 132 -12.11 0.58 -14.14
CA HIS A 132 -13.51 0.70 -13.70
C HIS A 132 -13.70 1.94 -12.81
N PRO A 133 -14.92 2.50 -12.74
CA PRO A 133 -15.21 3.60 -11.82
C PRO A 133 -15.12 3.14 -10.36
N PRO A 134 -14.86 4.07 -9.42
CA PRO A 134 -14.86 3.75 -7.99
C PRO A 134 -16.16 3.08 -7.54
N GLY A 135 -16.05 2.03 -6.72
CA GLY A 135 -17.19 1.26 -6.21
C GLY A 135 -17.81 0.27 -7.21
N ALA A 136 -17.23 0.09 -8.39
CA ALA A 136 -17.67 -0.94 -9.32
C ALA A 136 -17.44 -2.36 -8.75
N PRO A 137 -18.34 -3.33 -8.98
CA PRO A 137 -18.20 -4.71 -8.48
C PRO A 137 -16.89 -5.39 -8.89
N GLU A 138 -16.31 -5.00 -10.03
CA GLU A 138 -15.03 -5.54 -10.52
C GLU A 138 -13.84 -5.14 -9.62
N LEU A 139 -13.98 -4.11 -8.80
CA LEU A 139 -12.96 -3.64 -7.85
C LEU A 139 -13.13 -4.25 -6.45
N GLU A 140 -14.07 -5.20 -6.25
CA GLU A 140 -14.35 -5.78 -4.93
C GLU A 140 -13.14 -6.50 -4.31
N PHE A 141 -12.28 -7.07 -5.14
CA PHE A 141 -11.00 -7.67 -4.74
C PHE A 141 -9.80 -6.80 -5.12
N GLY A 142 -10.06 -5.51 -5.34
CA GLY A 142 -9.11 -4.47 -5.70
C GLY A 142 -8.48 -4.62 -7.08
N THR A 143 -7.27 -4.12 -7.22
CA THR A 143 -6.58 -3.86 -8.48
C THR A 143 -5.20 -4.49 -8.53
N ARG A 144 -4.59 -4.54 -9.71
CA ARG A 144 -3.19 -4.95 -9.87
C ARG A 144 -2.24 -4.10 -9.03
N GLU A 145 -2.43 -2.79 -8.99
CA GLU A 145 -1.62 -1.89 -8.16
C GLU A 145 -1.83 -2.18 -6.66
N GLY A 146 -3.08 -2.42 -6.25
CA GLY A 146 -3.45 -2.81 -4.90
C GLY A 146 -2.81 -4.12 -4.45
N THR A 147 -2.87 -5.17 -5.29
CA THR A 147 -2.25 -6.48 -4.99
C THR A 147 -0.76 -6.32 -4.72
N ILE A 148 -0.04 -5.46 -5.46
CA ILE A 148 1.39 -5.21 -5.20
C ILE A 148 1.62 -4.59 -3.81
N ILE A 149 0.75 -3.67 -3.38
CA ILE A 149 0.81 -3.04 -2.04
C ILE A 149 0.54 -4.07 -0.94
N HIS A 150 -0.47 -4.92 -1.15
CA HIS A 150 -0.81 -6.03 -0.27
C HIS A 150 0.40 -6.93 -0.07
N GLU A 151 0.95 -7.49 -1.15
CA GLU A 151 2.08 -8.42 -1.08
C GLU A 151 3.31 -7.80 -0.44
N MET A 152 3.62 -6.54 -0.78
CA MET A 152 4.77 -5.86 -0.21
C MET A 152 4.63 -5.64 1.31
N SER A 153 3.39 -5.50 1.81
CA SER A 153 3.14 -5.30 3.24
C SER A 153 3.46 -6.55 4.09
N HIS A 154 3.41 -7.75 3.51
CA HIS A 154 3.65 -9.00 4.23
C HIS A 154 5.10 -9.21 4.66
N PHE A 155 6.08 -8.61 3.97
CA PHE A 155 7.48 -8.81 4.34
C PHE A 155 7.74 -8.32 5.77
N ARG A 156 8.44 -9.14 6.57
CA ARG A 156 8.70 -8.83 8.00
C ARG A 156 9.50 -7.53 8.20
N VAL A 157 10.34 -7.21 7.22
CA VAL A 157 11.15 -5.99 7.20
C VAL A 157 10.37 -4.74 6.73
N VAL A 158 9.12 -4.91 6.28
CA VAL A 158 8.26 -3.83 5.76
C VAL A 158 7.16 -3.48 6.76
N ALA A 159 6.15 -4.33 6.91
CA ALA A 159 5.01 -4.09 7.78
C ALA A 159 4.49 -5.34 8.51
N ASP A 160 4.98 -6.54 8.15
CA ASP A 160 4.63 -7.82 8.78
C ASP A 160 3.11 -8.01 8.92
N THR A 161 2.39 -7.69 7.84
CA THR A 161 0.94 -7.87 7.79
C THR A 161 0.57 -9.34 7.59
N GLU A 162 -0.66 -9.66 7.96
CA GLU A 162 -1.32 -10.94 7.81
C GLU A 162 -2.51 -10.82 6.84
N ASP A 163 -3.04 -11.97 6.44
CA ASP A 163 -4.31 -12.09 5.73
C ASP A 163 -5.45 -12.40 6.70
N LEU A 164 -6.17 -11.37 7.14
CA LEU A 164 -7.24 -11.49 8.14
C LEU A 164 -8.64 -11.34 7.54
N CYS A 165 -8.75 -10.69 6.39
CA CYS A 165 -9.96 -10.59 5.58
C CYS A 165 -9.57 -10.48 4.11
N TYR A 166 -10.54 -10.80 3.25
CA TYR A 166 -10.43 -10.60 1.81
C TYR A 166 -11.67 -9.90 1.33
N SER A 167 -11.53 -9.06 0.31
CA SER A 167 -12.58 -8.18 -0.24
C SER A 167 -12.79 -6.87 0.51
N ARG A 168 -13.20 -5.85 -0.26
CA ARG A 168 -13.59 -4.54 0.27
C ARG A 168 -14.68 -4.64 1.33
N SER A 169 -15.69 -5.47 1.09
CA SER A 169 -16.86 -5.59 1.97
C SER A 169 -16.47 -6.19 3.33
N ASP A 170 -15.75 -7.32 3.32
CA ASP A 170 -15.36 -7.98 4.57
C ASP A 170 -14.32 -7.17 5.35
N CYS A 171 -13.37 -6.55 4.66
CA CYS A 171 -12.33 -5.77 5.31
C CYS A 171 -12.82 -4.46 5.91
N SER A 172 -13.76 -3.76 5.25
CA SER A 172 -14.38 -2.58 5.86
C SER A 172 -15.25 -2.95 7.07
N ALA A 173 -16.01 -4.06 7.00
CA ALA A 173 -16.75 -4.57 8.15
C ALA A 173 -15.81 -5.02 9.29
N MET A 174 -14.64 -5.59 8.96
CA MET A 174 -13.63 -5.93 9.96
C MET A 174 -13.06 -4.68 10.63
N ALA A 175 -12.81 -3.60 9.90
CA ALA A 175 -12.27 -2.36 10.45
C ALA A 175 -13.19 -1.73 11.50
N GLU A 176 -14.51 -1.88 11.37
CA GLU A 176 -15.49 -1.40 12.36
C GLU A 176 -15.44 -2.17 13.68
N ARG A 177 -15.23 -3.49 13.63
CA ARG A 177 -15.29 -4.40 14.78
C ARG A 177 -13.92 -4.67 15.42
N ASP A 178 -12.87 -4.76 14.61
CA ASP A 178 -11.50 -5.04 15.03
C ASP A 178 -10.50 -4.13 14.30
N PRO A 179 -10.39 -2.87 14.75
CA PRO A 179 -9.39 -1.96 14.21
C PRO A 179 -7.92 -2.42 14.40
N ALA A 180 -7.65 -3.27 15.39
CA ALA A 180 -6.30 -3.78 15.62
C ALA A 180 -5.95 -4.85 14.58
N GLY A 181 -6.90 -5.72 14.24
CA GLY A 181 -6.81 -6.63 13.10
C GLY A 181 -6.66 -5.88 11.77
N ALA A 182 -7.48 -4.85 11.54
CA ALA A 182 -7.40 -4.05 10.31
C ALA A 182 -6.00 -3.44 10.05
N ILE A 183 -5.30 -2.99 11.08
CA ILE A 183 -3.92 -2.46 10.93
C ILE A 183 -2.88 -3.56 10.67
N ARG A 184 -3.17 -4.80 11.06
CA ARG A 184 -2.32 -5.96 10.72
C ARG A 184 -2.72 -6.61 9.41
N ASN A 185 -3.79 -6.19 8.76
CA ASN A 185 -4.30 -6.84 7.56
C ASN A 185 -3.74 -6.21 6.28
N ALA A 186 -3.16 -7.00 5.39
CA ALA A 186 -2.57 -6.51 4.13
C ALA A 186 -3.60 -5.80 3.23
N ASP A 187 -4.78 -6.40 3.07
CA ASP A 187 -5.88 -5.87 2.26
C ASP A 187 -6.36 -4.48 2.73
N SER A 188 -6.25 -4.18 4.03
CA SER A 188 -6.61 -2.86 4.55
C SER A 188 -5.70 -1.75 4.00
N TYR A 189 -4.40 -2.03 3.80
CA TYR A 189 -3.46 -1.09 3.17
C TYR A 189 -3.72 -0.94 1.68
N GLN A 190 -3.97 -2.05 1.00
CA GLN A 190 -4.38 -2.06 -0.40
C GLN A 190 -5.61 -1.16 -0.59
N TYR A 191 -6.71 -1.45 0.09
CA TYR A 191 -7.96 -0.73 -0.16
C TYR A 191 -7.90 0.73 0.27
N PHE A 192 -7.18 1.04 1.34
CA PHE A 192 -6.92 2.44 1.72
C PHE A 192 -6.17 3.20 0.63
N ALA A 193 -5.09 2.63 0.08
CA ALA A 193 -4.31 3.27 -0.97
C ALA A 193 -5.08 3.45 -2.28
N GLU A 194 -5.93 2.49 -2.63
CA GLU A 194 -6.84 2.60 -3.78
C GLU A 194 -7.88 3.71 -3.56
N ASP A 195 -8.57 3.74 -2.40
CA ASP A 195 -9.67 4.70 -2.16
C ASP A 195 -9.20 6.15 -2.09
N VAL A 196 -8.10 6.43 -1.38
CA VAL A 196 -7.57 7.80 -1.29
C VAL A 196 -7.02 8.31 -2.63
N THR A 197 -6.80 7.41 -3.59
CA THR A 197 -6.46 7.76 -4.98
C THR A 197 -7.69 8.01 -5.83
N PHE A 198 -8.77 7.24 -5.65
CA PHE A 198 -10.04 7.46 -6.33
C PHE A 198 -10.73 8.76 -5.91
N TYR A 199 -10.56 9.13 -4.65
CA TYR A 199 -11.14 10.32 -4.05
C TYR A 199 -10.01 11.18 -3.47
N PRO A 200 -9.16 11.78 -4.32
CA PRO A 200 -8.13 12.67 -3.84
C PRO A 200 -8.80 13.82 -3.07
N LEU A 201 -8.16 14.27 -1.99
CA LEU A 201 -8.61 15.46 -1.28
C LEU A 201 -8.77 16.61 -2.29
N PRO A 202 -9.81 17.45 -2.17
CA PRO A 202 -9.90 18.69 -2.94
C PRO A 202 -8.58 19.45 -2.85
N ALA A 203 -8.14 20.09 -3.94
CA ALA A 203 -6.85 20.78 -3.99
C ALA A 203 -6.65 21.79 -2.84
N GLU A 204 -7.74 22.38 -2.34
CA GLU A 204 -7.76 23.32 -1.21
C GLU A 204 -7.31 22.68 0.11
N ASP A 205 -7.60 21.39 0.32
CA ASP A 205 -7.20 20.65 1.53
C ASP A 205 -5.76 20.13 1.46
N MET A 206 -5.24 19.87 0.25
CA MET A 206 -3.83 19.53 0.06
C MET A 206 -2.89 20.71 0.35
N GLU A 207 -3.29 21.92 -0.05
CA GLU A 207 -2.53 23.15 0.25
C GLU A 207 -2.50 23.44 1.76
N ALA A 208 -3.60 23.17 2.46
CA ALA A 208 -3.68 23.30 3.92
C ALA A 208 -2.75 22.31 4.66
N LEU A 209 -2.57 21.08 4.15
CA LEU A 209 -1.65 20.11 4.73
C LEU A 209 -0.18 20.51 4.54
N GLU A 210 0.15 21.17 3.43
CA GLU A 210 1.50 21.70 3.17
C GLU A 210 1.82 22.90 4.09
N ASP A 211 0.82 23.72 4.43
CA ASP A 211 0.97 24.85 5.36
C ASP A 211 1.19 24.39 6.81
N THR A 212 0.58 23.28 7.23
CA THR A 212 0.81 22.70 8.59
C THR A 212 2.20 22.11 8.79
N ALA A 213 2.92 21.80 7.71
CA ALA A 213 4.31 21.32 7.78
C ALA A 213 5.32 22.45 8.01
N LEU A 214 4.89 23.71 7.92
CA LEU A 214 5.70 24.91 8.12
C LEU A 214 5.47 25.60 9.48
N GLU A 215 4.51 25.16 10.29
CA GLU A 215 4.28 25.74 11.61
C GLU A 215 5.32 25.24 12.64
N ASP A 216 6.20 26.17 13.00
CA ASP A 216 7.26 26.07 14.03
C ASP A 216 6.70 25.52 15.37
N PRO A 217 7.32 24.50 16.01
CA PRO A 217 6.84 23.87 17.25
C PRO A 217 6.79 24.78 18.50
N ALA A 218 6.91 26.09 18.35
CA ALA A 218 6.97 27.05 19.45
C ALA A 218 5.61 27.68 19.83
N THR A 219 4.50 27.35 19.17
CA THR A 219 3.20 27.97 19.45
C THR A 219 2.47 27.26 20.62
N PRO A 220 2.07 27.95 21.71
CA PRO A 220 1.46 27.29 22.87
C PRO A 220 0.06 26.73 22.60
N LEU A 221 -0.16 25.47 22.98
CA LEU A 221 -1.46 24.77 22.89
C LEU A 221 -2.55 25.41 23.77
N ASP A 222 -3.69 25.76 23.17
CA ASP A 222 -4.93 26.14 23.86
C ASP A 222 -5.57 24.89 24.50
N ARG A 223 -5.85 24.96 25.81
CA ARG A 223 -6.18 23.82 26.69
C ARG A 223 -7.69 23.62 26.94
N THR A 224 -8.56 23.90 25.98
CA THR A 224 -10.00 24.00 26.28
C THR A 224 -10.89 22.79 25.90
N LEU A 225 -10.34 21.61 25.56
CA LEU A 225 -11.17 20.43 25.23
C LEU A 225 -10.97 19.23 26.20
N PRO A 226 -12.06 18.68 26.81
CA PRO A 226 -11.96 17.53 27.70
C PRO A 226 -11.95 16.19 26.94
N PRO A 227 -11.22 15.16 27.43
CA PRO A 227 -11.09 13.87 26.77
C PRO A 227 -12.31 12.98 27.02
N ARG A 228 -12.78 12.27 25.99
CA ARG A 228 -13.77 11.18 26.14
C ARG A 228 -13.06 9.84 26.27
N SER A 229 -13.17 9.26 27.47
CA SER A 229 -12.76 7.90 27.81
C SER A 229 -13.74 6.88 27.26
N PHE A 230 -13.28 5.72 26.76
CA PHE A 230 -13.98 4.45 26.98
C PHE A 230 -13.04 3.23 26.88
N SER A 231 -13.45 2.22 27.65
CA SER A 231 -12.72 1.09 28.20
C SER A 231 -12.58 -0.09 27.23
N THR A 232 -11.46 -0.79 27.35
CA THR A 232 -11.05 -2.01 26.63
C THR A 232 -11.62 -3.30 27.25
N GLY A 233 -11.78 -4.35 26.45
CA GLY A 233 -11.88 -5.74 26.92
C GLY A 233 -11.78 -6.78 25.78
N PRO A 234 -11.15 -7.96 26.02
CA PRO A 234 -10.46 -8.82 25.02
C PRO A 234 -11.37 -9.97 24.52
N GLY A 235 -11.12 -10.74 23.44
CA GLY A 235 -9.94 -11.06 22.63
C GLY A 235 -9.86 -12.60 22.53
N GLU A 236 -9.78 -13.19 21.32
CA GLU A 236 -9.21 -14.54 21.03
C GLU A 236 -9.22 -14.87 19.52
N ALA A 237 -8.37 -15.81 19.10
CA ALA A 237 -7.66 -15.91 17.82
C ALA A 237 -8.20 -16.94 16.79
N CYS A 238 -7.64 -16.91 15.55
CA CYS A 238 -6.97 -18.03 14.80
C CYS A 238 -7.45 -18.40 13.36
N LEU A 239 -6.46 -18.51 12.44
CA LEU A 239 -6.23 -19.54 11.39
C LEU A 239 -6.82 -19.44 9.94
N THR A 240 -5.92 -19.15 8.97
CA THR A 240 -5.79 -19.66 7.57
C THR A 240 -6.94 -19.60 6.55
N CYS A 241 -6.58 -19.10 5.38
CA CYS A 241 -7.45 -18.67 4.29
C CYS A 241 -7.81 -19.83 3.34
N ARG A 242 -9.07 -20.27 3.42
CA ARG A 242 -9.77 -20.93 2.32
C ARG A 242 -10.81 -19.94 1.78
N LEU A 243 -10.83 -19.74 0.46
CA LEU A 243 -12.07 -19.38 -0.21
C LEU A 243 -13.05 -20.54 0.00
N SER A 244 -14.13 -20.29 0.75
CA SER A 244 -15.25 -21.23 0.79
C SER A 244 -15.98 -21.21 -0.55
N PRO A 245 -16.56 -22.35 -0.99
CA PRO A 245 -17.02 -22.55 -2.35
C PRO A 245 -18.32 -21.79 -2.65
N ALA A 246 -18.48 -21.47 -3.92
CA ALA A 246 -19.66 -20.89 -4.55
C ALA A 246 -20.98 -21.51 -4.07
N ILE A 247 -21.97 -20.64 -3.85
CA ILE A 247 -23.37 -21.04 -3.71
C ILE A 247 -23.94 -21.20 -5.13
N ASP A 248 -24.24 -22.45 -5.49
CA ASP A 248 -25.19 -22.78 -6.56
C ASP A 248 -26.61 -22.44 -6.09
N GLU A 249 -27.29 -21.55 -6.81
CA GLU A 249 -28.69 -21.68 -7.24
C GLU A 249 -28.90 -20.97 -8.58
#